data_AF-A0A327KUB5-F1
#
_entry.id   AF-A0A327KUB5-F1
#
_cell.length_a   1.000
_cell.length_b   1.000
_cell.length_c   1.000
_cell.angle_alpha   90.00
_cell.angle_beta   90.00
_cell.angle_gamma   90.00
#
_symmetry.space_group_name_H-M   'P 1'
#
loop_
_entity.id
_entity.type
_entity.pdbx_description
1 polymer ?
#
loop_
_entity_poly.entity_id
_entity_poly.type
_entity_poly.pdbx_seq_one_letter_code
_entity_poly.pdbx_strand_id
1 'polypeptide(L)'
;MARLPTPGSDSGSWGDVLNAYLGVGHDAAGNNVGGKILETTAATSFTLGTTYEGKRIVATAAITITVPSVGTLGNGYGVEIVNDSGGTVIIDGPGSTNVSLSDGDVAYLLEANGKQRVVTGASTLIS
;
A
#
# COMPACT_ATOMS: atom_id res chain seq x y z
N MET A 1 -23.58 -20.43 -18.28
CA MET A 1 -22.67 -19.34 -17.87
C MET A 1 -22.42 -19.50 -16.37
N ALA A 2 -21.18 -19.75 -15.95
CA ALA A 2 -20.84 -19.80 -14.54
C ALA A 2 -21.15 -18.42 -13.94
N ARG A 3 -22.10 -18.36 -13.00
CA ARG A 3 -22.39 -17.12 -12.27
C ARG A 3 -21.16 -16.86 -11.42
N LEU A 4 -20.57 -15.66 -11.52
CA LEU A 4 -19.51 -15.27 -10.59
C LEU A 4 -20.01 -15.53 -9.16
N PRO A 5 -19.15 -16.04 -8.24
CA PRO A 5 -19.48 -16.13 -6.83
C PRO A 5 -19.99 -14.78 -6.32
N THR A 6 -20.98 -14.79 -5.45
CA THR A 6 -21.49 -13.57 -4.83
C THR A 6 -20.33 -12.89 -4.09
N PRO A 7 -20.04 -11.59 -4.34
CA PRO A 7 -19.03 -10.87 -3.59
C PRO A 7 -19.25 -11.02 -2.09
N GLY A 8 -18.18 -11.23 -1.31
CA GLY A 8 -18.27 -11.40 0.14
C GLY A 8 -18.80 -12.75 0.65
N SER A 9 -19.32 -13.64 -0.22
CA SER A 9 -19.85 -14.95 0.23
C SER A 9 -18.78 -16.00 0.54
N ASP A 10 -17.50 -15.68 0.32
CA ASP A 10 -16.37 -16.54 0.63
C ASP A 10 -15.45 -15.81 1.62
N SER A 11 -15.22 -16.44 2.78
CA SER A 11 -14.22 -16.01 3.77
C SER A 11 -12.78 -16.36 3.37
N GLY A 12 -12.60 -16.98 2.20
CA GLY A 12 -11.32 -17.37 1.60
C GLY A 12 -10.83 -16.42 0.51
N SER A 13 -9.74 -16.83 -0.15
CA SER A 13 -8.96 -15.99 -1.07
C SER A 13 -9.77 -15.39 -2.23
N TRP A 14 -10.90 -15.96 -2.62
CA TRP A 14 -11.72 -15.41 -3.71
C TRP A 14 -12.45 -14.13 -3.32
N GLY A 15 -12.86 -13.98 -2.06
CA GLY A 15 -13.42 -12.73 -1.56
C GLY A 15 -12.41 -11.59 -1.66
N ASP A 16 -11.14 -11.86 -1.30
CA ASP A 16 -10.05 -10.88 -1.42
C ASP A 16 -9.68 -10.57 -2.87
N VAL A 17 -9.65 -11.58 -3.75
CA VAL A 17 -9.39 -11.38 -5.19
C VAL A 17 -10.46 -10.51 -5.83
N LEU A 18 -11.74 -10.74 -5.51
CA LEU A 18 -12.84 -9.97 -6.06
C LEU A 18 -12.88 -8.55 -5.50
N ASN A 19 -12.57 -8.37 -4.21
CA ASN A 19 -12.44 -7.05 -3.60
C ASN A 19 -11.25 -6.26 -4.20
N ALA A 20 -10.12 -6.93 -4.45
CA ALA A 20 -8.96 -6.33 -5.12
C ALA A 20 -9.27 -5.94 -6.57
N TYR A 21 -10.05 -6.76 -7.30
CA TYR A 21 -10.45 -6.48 -8.68
C TYR A 21 -11.44 -5.31 -8.78
N LEU A 22 -12.39 -5.22 -7.85
CA LEU A 22 -13.44 -4.19 -7.87
C LEU A 22 -13.06 -2.90 -7.15
N GLY A 23 -11.97 -2.90 -6.35
CA GLY A 23 -11.57 -1.73 -5.55
C GLY A 23 -12.57 -1.35 -4.46
N VAL A 24 -13.48 -2.26 -4.10
CA VAL A 24 -14.51 -2.08 -3.07
C VAL A 24 -14.51 -3.28 -2.13
N GLY A 25 -14.74 -3.03 -0.84
CA GLY A 25 -14.93 -4.09 0.14
C GLY A 25 -16.36 -4.61 0.11
N HIS A 26 -16.54 -5.90 0.37
CA HIS A 26 -17.84 -6.49 0.69
C HIS A 26 -17.79 -7.16 2.07
N ASP A 27 -18.86 -7.06 2.83
CA ASP A 27 -19.03 -7.83 4.06
C ASP A 27 -19.34 -9.32 3.74
N ALA A 28 -19.40 -10.16 4.79
CA ALA A 28 -19.71 -11.60 4.65
C ALA A 28 -21.12 -11.89 4.08
N ALA A 29 -22.00 -10.89 4.06
CA ALA A 29 -23.34 -10.97 3.46
C ALA A 29 -23.37 -10.45 2.02
N GLY A 30 -22.23 -9.96 1.51
CA GLY A 30 -22.06 -9.44 0.16
C GLY A 30 -22.53 -8.00 -0.05
N ASN A 31 -22.72 -7.23 1.01
CA ASN A 31 -23.00 -5.80 0.90
C ASN A 31 -21.71 -5.02 0.68
N ASN A 32 -21.74 -4.03 -0.21
CA ASN A 32 -20.63 -3.12 -0.41
C ASN A 32 -20.40 -2.27 0.86
N VAL A 33 -19.19 -2.30 1.41
CA VAL A 33 -18.80 -1.53 2.62
C VAL A 33 -17.94 -0.30 2.28
N GLY A 34 -17.88 0.09 1.01
CA GLY A 34 -17.10 1.22 0.52
C GLY A 34 -15.71 0.85 -0.01
N GLY A 35 -14.85 1.85 -0.20
CA GLY A 35 -13.46 1.63 -0.62
C GLY A 35 -12.68 0.89 0.48
N LYS A 36 -12.25 -0.34 0.20
CA LYS A 36 -11.33 -1.07 1.07
C LYS A 36 -9.92 -0.58 0.76
N ILE A 37 -9.20 -0.07 1.77
CA ILE A 37 -7.75 0.09 1.64
C ILE A 37 -7.18 -1.31 1.49
N LEU A 38 -6.62 -1.60 0.31
CA LEU A 38 -5.99 -2.89 0.07
C LEU A 38 -4.61 -2.88 0.71
N GLU A 39 -4.43 -3.72 1.72
CA GLU A 39 -3.16 -3.86 2.42
C GLU A 39 -2.25 -4.87 1.72
N THR A 40 -0.95 -4.62 1.74
CA THR A 40 0.07 -5.55 1.27
C THR A 40 1.22 -5.59 2.27
N THR A 41 1.48 -6.77 2.81
CA THR A 41 2.63 -6.99 3.71
C THR A 41 3.92 -7.12 2.91
N ALA A 42 5.00 -6.49 3.37
CA ALA A 42 6.31 -6.58 2.75
C ALA A 42 7.37 -6.97 3.80
N ALA A 43 8.08 -8.07 3.53
CA ALA A 43 9.18 -8.55 4.37
C ALA A 43 10.54 -8.55 3.64
N THR A 44 10.55 -8.20 2.36
CA THR A 44 11.75 -8.11 1.51
C THR A 44 11.76 -6.80 0.75
N SER A 45 12.96 -6.28 0.45
CA SER A 45 13.13 -5.06 -0.36
C SER A 45 12.55 -5.21 -1.76
N PHE A 46 11.97 -4.13 -2.30
CA PHE A 46 11.32 -4.12 -3.62
C PHE A 46 11.28 -2.71 -4.21
N THR A 47 10.92 -2.62 -5.50
CA THR A 47 10.68 -1.35 -6.19
C THR A 47 9.19 -1.08 -6.30
N LEU A 48 8.76 0.15 -6.01
CA LEU A 48 7.37 0.56 -6.20
C LEU A 48 6.99 0.52 -7.69
N GLY A 49 5.77 0.09 -7.94
CA GLY A 49 5.14 0.09 -9.26
C GLY A 49 3.68 0.51 -9.15
N THR A 50 3.03 0.71 -10.29
CA THR A 50 1.63 1.16 -10.38
C THR A 50 0.64 0.22 -9.69
N THR A 51 1.00 -1.05 -9.49
CA THR A 51 0.20 -2.04 -8.77
C THR A 51 0.03 -1.74 -7.27
N TYR A 52 0.78 -0.79 -6.71
CA TYR A 52 0.67 -0.34 -5.33
C TYR A 52 -0.13 0.98 -5.17
N GLU A 53 -0.64 1.54 -6.27
CA GLU A 53 -1.47 2.75 -6.21
C GLU A 53 -2.69 2.53 -5.32
N GLY A 54 -2.93 3.46 -4.39
CA GLY A 54 -4.06 3.43 -3.45
C GLY A 54 -3.95 2.36 -2.36
N LYS A 55 -2.81 1.66 -2.26
CA LYS A 55 -2.60 0.61 -1.25
C LYS A 55 -1.96 1.15 0.02
N ARG A 56 -2.08 0.34 1.07
CA ARG A 56 -1.28 0.43 2.29
C ARG A 56 -0.25 -0.69 2.28
N ILE A 57 1.02 -0.35 2.40
CA ILE A 57 2.11 -1.30 2.52
C ILE A 57 2.50 -1.38 3.98
N VAL A 58 2.46 -2.57 4.57
CA VAL A 58 2.93 -2.81 5.94
C VAL A 58 4.25 -3.55 5.87
N ALA A 59 5.33 -2.86 6.21
CA ALA A 59 6.67 -3.43 6.26
C ALA A 59 6.87 -4.14 7.60
N THR A 60 7.08 -5.45 7.56
CA THR A 60 7.26 -6.31 8.75
C THR A 60 8.70 -6.74 8.97
N ALA A 61 9.63 -6.24 8.15
CA ALA A 61 11.07 -6.40 8.31
C ALA A 61 11.78 -5.09 7.91
N ALA A 62 13.01 -4.90 8.38
CA ALA A 62 13.85 -3.79 7.93
C ALA A 62 14.17 -3.98 6.43
N ILE A 63 13.57 -3.14 5.59
CA ILE A 63 13.64 -3.25 4.13
C ILE A 63 13.96 -1.91 3.47
N THR A 64 14.36 -1.98 2.21
CA THR A 64 14.45 -0.81 1.33
C THR A 64 13.35 -0.88 0.28
N ILE A 65 12.57 0.19 0.17
CA ILE A 65 11.54 0.40 -0.82
C ILE A 65 12.09 1.41 -1.83
N THR A 66 12.46 0.95 -3.01
CA THR A 66 12.99 1.82 -4.07
C THR A 66 11.84 2.52 -4.79
N VAL A 67 11.93 3.84 -4.88
CA VAL A 67 11.02 4.68 -5.65
C VAL A 67 11.61 4.87 -7.05
N PRO A 68 10.88 4.51 -8.13
CA PRO A 68 11.38 4.73 -9.48
C PRO A 68 11.43 6.23 -9.81
N SER A 69 12.09 6.61 -10.91
CA SER A 69 12.17 8.01 -11.34
C SER A 69 10.78 8.62 -11.58
N VAL A 70 10.66 9.93 -11.31
CA VAL A 70 9.46 10.73 -11.58
C VAL A 70 8.92 10.45 -12.98
N GLY A 71 7.61 10.24 -13.09
CA GLY A 71 6.90 9.91 -14.34
C GLY A 71 6.64 8.42 -14.52
N THR A 72 7.32 7.56 -13.75
CA THR A 72 7.13 6.10 -13.84
C THR A 72 5.85 5.65 -13.13
N LEU A 73 5.53 6.25 -11.98
CA LEU A 73 4.34 5.88 -11.21
C LEU A 73 3.07 6.57 -11.74
N GLY A 74 3.23 7.72 -12.38
CA GLY A 74 2.14 8.47 -13.00
C GLY A 74 1.56 9.55 -12.08
N ASN A 75 0.95 10.55 -12.71
CA ASN A 75 0.36 11.67 -11.99
C ASN A 75 -0.92 11.25 -11.26
N GLY A 76 -0.95 11.49 -9.94
CA GLY A 76 -2.05 11.08 -9.07
C GLY A 76 -1.73 9.84 -8.24
N TYR A 77 -0.58 9.20 -8.48
CA TYR A 77 -0.16 8.04 -7.70
C TYR A 77 0.02 8.42 -6.22
N GLY A 78 -0.47 7.54 -5.34
CA GLY A 78 -0.29 7.65 -3.90
C GLY A 78 -0.26 6.27 -3.24
N VAL A 79 0.63 6.10 -2.27
CA VAL A 79 0.73 4.86 -1.47
C VAL A 79 1.07 5.20 -0.02
N GLU A 80 0.39 4.55 0.91
CA GLU A 80 0.73 4.60 2.33
C GLU A 80 1.74 3.48 2.65
N ILE A 81 2.75 3.80 3.45
CA ILE A 81 3.77 2.86 3.91
C ILE A 81 3.83 2.94 5.43
N VAL A 82 3.70 1.81 6.10
CA VAL A 82 3.72 1.70 7.56
C VAL A 82 4.92 0.84 7.93
N ASN A 83 5.74 1.33 8.85
CA ASN A 83 6.83 0.54 9.41
C ASN A 83 6.37 -0.16 10.70
N ASP A 84 6.18 -1.47 10.62
CA ASP A 84 5.84 -2.37 11.73
C ASP A 84 6.90 -3.48 11.84
N SER A 85 8.16 -3.12 11.54
CA SER A 85 9.23 -4.11 11.39
C SER A 85 10.04 -4.35 12.66
N GLY A 86 9.87 -3.53 13.70
CA GLY A 86 10.81 -3.44 14.81
C GLY A 86 12.18 -2.88 14.43
N GLY A 87 12.36 -2.41 13.20
CA GLY A 87 13.62 -1.91 12.64
C GLY A 87 13.43 -0.67 11.77
N THR A 88 14.43 -0.35 10.94
CA THR A 88 14.37 0.81 10.02
C THR A 88 13.93 0.38 8.63
N VAL A 89 12.93 1.06 8.09
CA VAL A 89 12.53 0.97 6.69
C VAL A 89 13.06 2.18 5.94
N ILE A 90 13.66 1.96 4.78
CA ILE A 90 14.22 3.02 3.93
C ILE A 90 13.34 3.17 2.70
N ILE A 91 12.85 4.39 2.44
CA ILE A 91 12.30 4.79 1.15
C ILE A 91 13.46 5.42 0.36
N ASP A 92 13.95 4.68 -0.62
CA ASP A 92 15.09 5.05 -1.47
C ASP A 92 14.59 5.80 -2.70
N GLY A 93 14.67 7.12 -2.66
CA GLY A 93 14.21 8.01 -3.72
C GLY A 93 15.20 8.17 -4.87
N PRO A 94 14.73 8.55 -6.07
CA PRO A 94 15.62 8.80 -7.20
C PRO A 94 16.63 9.90 -6.87
N GLY A 95 17.89 9.70 -7.28
CA GLY A 95 18.99 10.63 -6.97
C GLY A 95 19.53 10.50 -5.54
N SER A 96 19.37 9.32 -4.90
CA SER A 96 19.92 9.00 -3.57
C SER A 96 19.41 9.86 -2.42
N THR A 97 18.21 10.43 -2.58
CA THR A 97 17.50 11.09 -1.48
C THR A 97 16.69 10.05 -0.74
N ASN A 98 17.17 9.64 0.44
CA ASN A 98 16.57 8.58 1.21
C ASN A 98 15.75 9.13 2.37
N VAL A 99 14.61 8.50 2.65
CA VAL A 99 13.79 8.78 3.82
C VAL A 99 13.77 7.54 4.69
N SER A 100 14.21 7.67 5.94
CA SER A 100 14.19 6.58 6.91
C SER A 100 12.95 6.67 7.79
N LEU A 101 12.28 5.54 7.98
CA LEU A 101 11.17 5.36 8.91
C LEU A 101 11.67 4.55 10.10
N SER A 102 11.47 5.08 11.30
CA SER A 102 11.61 4.32 12.55
C SER A 102 10.44 3.36 12.71
N ASP A 103 10.58 2.38 13.59
CA ASP A 103 9.46 1.51 13.93
C ASP A 103 8.27 2.35 14.47
N GLY A 104 7.06 2.06 13.98
CA GLY A 104 5.85 2.83 14.27
C GLY A 104 5.65 4.10 13.43
N ASP A 105 6.59 4.47 12.56
CA ASP A 105 6.39 5.57 11.62
C ASP A 105 5.49 5.16 10.44
N VAL A 106 4.77 6.15 9.92
CA VAL A 106 4.01 6.05 8.67
C VAL A 106 4.54 7.09 7.68
N ALA A 107 4.56 6.70 6.42
CA ALA A 107 4.84 7.57 5.29
C ALA A 107 3.70 7.54 4.28
N TYR A 108 3.52 8.66 3.61
CA TYR A 108 2.73 8.74 2.40
C TYR A 108 3.62 9.23 1.26
N LEU A 109 3.73 8.41 0.21
CA LEU A 109 4.45 8.76 -1.00
C LEU A 109 3.44 9.17 -2.07
N LEU A 110 3.69 10.30 -2.74
CA LEU A 110 2.88 10.80 -3.82
C LEU A 110 3.71 11.15 -5.06
N GLU A 111 3.17 10.91 -6.24
CA GLU A 111 3.65 11.49 -7.50
C GLU A 111 2.56 12.37 -8.10
N ALA A 112 2.80 13.68 -8.11
CA ALA A 112 1.86 14.66 -8.64
C ALA A 112 2.58 15.87 -9.22
N ASN A 113 2.04 16.41 -10.32
CA ASN A 113 2.55 17.60 -10.99
C ASN A 113 4.05 17.51 -11.34
N GLY A 114 4.48 16.34 -11.81
CA GLY A 114 5.88 16.08 -12.17
C GLY A 114 6.84 16.11 -10.99
N LYS A 115 6.36 15.80 -9.77
CA LYS A 115 7.18 15.74 -8.56
C LYS A 115 6.82 14.48 -7.77
N GLN A 116 7.84 13.87 -7.18
CA GLN A 116 7.66 12.87 -6.13
C GLN A 116 7.92 13.50 -4.76
N ARG A 117 7.09 13.15 -3.78
CA ARG A 117 7.24 13.60 -2.40
C ARG A 117 6.95 12.46 -1.45
N VAL A 118 7.64 12.46 -0.33
CA VAL A 118 7.36 11.60 0.82
C VAL A 118 7.03 12.52 1.99
N VAL A 119 5.92 12.27 2.64
CA VAL A 119 5.55 12.88 3.91
C VAL A 119 5.61 11.78 4.97
N THR A 120 6.20 12.05 6.12
CA THR A 120 6.35 11.06 7.19
C THR A 120 5.90 11.61 8.54
N GLY A 121 5.60 10.71 9.46
CA GLY A 121 5.36 11.04 10.86
C GLY A 121 5.16 9.78 11.71
N ALA A 122 5.35 9.94 13.02
CA ALA A 122 5.03 8.90 13.98
C ALA A 122 3.54 8.60 13.95
N SER A 123 3.17 7.32 13.92
CA SER A 123 1.79 6.89 14.08
C SER A 123 1.53 6.44 15.52
N THR A 124 0.33 6.67 16.00
CA THR A 124 -0.12 6.18 17.31
C THR A 124 -1.17 5.11 17.07
N LEU A 125 -0.89 3.90 17.53
CA LEU A 125 -1.89 2.83 17.57
C LEU A 125 -2.89 3.14 18.69
N ILE A 126 -4.17 3.23 18.34
CA ILE A 126 -5.27 3.35 19.30
C ILE A 126 -5.99 2.00 19.28
N SER A 127 -5.75 1.20 20.32
CA SER A 127 -6.37 -0.12 20.52
C SER A 127 -7.56 -0.04 21.47
#